data_AF-A0A0S1XEZ1-F1
#
_entry.id   AF-A0A0S1XEZ1-F1
#
_cell.length_a   1.000
_cell.length_b   1.000
_cell.length_c   1.000
_cell.angle_alpha   90.00
_cell.angle_beta   90.00
_cell.angle_gamma   90.00
#
_symmetry.space_group_name_H-M   'P 1'
#
loop_
_entity.id
_entity.type
_entity.pdbx_description
1 polymer ?
#
loop_
_entity_poly.entity_id
_entity_poly.type
_entity_poly.pdbx_seq_one_letter_code
_entity_poly.pdbx_strand_id
1 'polypeptide(L)'
;MRRIWLVVPDTNFLLIPGQFGVDIISELNRVLDVKFEIVIPNIVLDELNVIERKAKGKDLMAVRMAKKLAERFNVIEIGKFGEKPTDEQIFEFAVKNSNVVVCTNDKLLKKKLRERGIPVVYLRQKKILELEGMLE
;
A
#
# COMPACT_ATOMS: atom_id res chain seq x y z
N MET A 1 -21.77 -8.03 12.98
CA MET A 1 -20.37 -7.67 13.28
C MET A 1 -19.91 -6.68 12.20
N ARG A 2 -19.28 -5.56 12.55
CA ARG A 2 -18.71 -4.65 11.53
C ARG A 2 -17.61 -5.40 10.76
N ARG A 3 -17.68 -5.34 9.42
CA ARG A 3 -16.71 -5.96 8.51
C ARG A 3 -15.35 -5.28 8.67
N ILE A 4 -14.26 -6.04 8.60
CA ILE A 4 -12.89 -5.50 8.66
C ILE A 4 -12.38 -5.39 7.22
N TRP A 5 -11.90 -4.20 6.85
CA TRP A 5 -11.26 -3.92 5.57
C TRP A 5 -9.75 -4.19 5.64
N LEU A 6 -9.19 -4.83 4.61
CA LEU A 6 -7.76 -5.02 4.45
C LEU A 6 -7.19 -3.83 3.69
N VAL A 7 -6.29 -3.08 4.33
CA VAL A 7 -5.55 -1.99 3.71
C VAL A 7 -4.21 -2.53 3.24
N VAL A 8 -4.04 -2.60 1.92
CA VAL A 8 -2.91 -3.24 1.24
C VAL A 8 -2.04 -2.16 0.58
N PRO A 9 -0.94 -1.73 1.20
CA PRO A 9 -0.04 -0.77 0.60
C PRO A 9 0.91 -1.42 -0.41
N ASP A 10 1.18 -0.71 -1.51
CA ASP A 10 2.32 -1.01 -2.38
C ASP A 10 3.64 -0.46 -1.81
N THR A 11 4.74 -0.78 -2.48
CA THR A 11 6.09 -0.35 -2.09
C THR A 11 6.23 1.17 -2.10
N ASN A 12 5.67 1.85 -3.10
CA ASN A 12 5.79 3.31 -3.24
C ASN A 12 5.03 4.06 -2.14
N PHE A 13 3.88 3.53 -1.72
CA PHE A 13 3.08 4.09 -0.66
C PHE A 13 3.80 3.99 0.69
N LEU A 14 4.49 2.88 0.97
CA LEU A 14 5.28 2.73 2.20
C LEU A 14 6.49 3.69 2.27
N LEU A 15 6.98 4.19 1.12
CA LEU A 15 8.09 5.16 1.05
C LEU A 15 7.66 6.60 1.35
N ILE A 16 6.35 6.90 1.32
CA ILE A 16 5.79 8.24 1.51
C ILE A 16 6.30 8.94 2.79
N PRO A 17 6.35 8.30 3.98
CA PRO A 17 6.83 8.97 5.19
C PRO A 17 8.27 9.47 5.06
N GLY A 18 9.14 8.67 4.44
CA GLY A 18 10.54 9.02 4.24
C GLY A 18 10.77 10.04 3.12
N GLN A 19 9.94 10.04 2.08
CA GLN A 19 10.07 10.94 0.94
C GLN A 19 9.41 12.30 1.15
N PHE A 20 8.27 12.33 1.84
CA PHE A 20 7.41 13.51 1.95
C PHE A 20 7.09 13.93 3.38
N GLY A 21 7.52 13.16 4.40
CA GLY A 21 7.26 13.48 5.80
C GLY A 21 5.79 13.33 6.20
N VAL A 22 5.00 12.57 5.44
CA VAL A 22 3.57 12.37 5.70
C VAL A 22 3.38 11.16 6.60
N ASP A 23 2.62 11.34 7.69
CA ASP A 23 2.18 10.25 8.55
C ASP A 23 1.01 9.51 7.90
N ILE A 24 1.34 8.48 7.12
CA ILE A 24 0.34 7.69 6.40
C ILE A 24 -0.63 6.96 7.32
N ILE A 25 -0.24 6.65 8.57
CA ILE A 25 -1.13 5.93 9.49
C ILE A 25 -2.20 6.86 10.02
N SER A 26 -1.82 8.06 10.46
CA SER A 26 -2.76 9.09 10.88
C SER A 26 -3.69 9.49 9.71
N GLU A 27 -3.16 9.62 8.51
CA GLU A 27 -3.95 9.95 7.32
C GLU A 27 -4.89 8.81 6.90
N LEU A 28 -4.50 7.53 7.02
CA LEU A 28 -5.39 6.39 6.78
C LEU A 28 -6.58 6.40 7.74
N ASN A 29 -6.34 6.64 9.04
CA ASN A 29 -7.42 6.79 10.03
C ASN A 29 -8.33 7.99 9.74
N ARG A 30 -7.80 9.06 9.12
CA ARG A 30 -8.60 10.23 8.73
C ARG A 30 -9.51 9.95 7.53
N VAL A 31 -9.03 9.21 6.54
CA VAL A 31 -9.75 9.01 5.26
C VAL A 31 -10.62 7.76 5.23
N LEU A 32 -10.35 6.78 6.10
CA LEU A 32 -11.11 5.52 6.16
C LEU A 32 -12.04 5.53 7.38
N ASP A 33 -13.33 5.80 7.16
CA ASP A 33 -14.36 5.71 8.21
C ASP A 33 -14.93 4.28 8.35
N VAL A 34 -14.04 3.29 8.40
CA VAL A 34 -14.37 1.87 8.54
C VAL A 34 -13.39 1.20 9.49
N LYS A 35 -13.77 0.03 10.02
CA LYS A 35 -12.80 -0.80 10.73
C LYS A 35 -11.86 -1.43 9.71
N PHE A 36 -10.55 -1.25 9.88
CA PHE A 36 -9.56 -1.81 8.96
C PHE A 36 -8.34 -2.37 9.69
N GLU A 37 -7.59 -3.20 8.98
CA GLU A 37 -6.27 -3.69 9.34
C GLU A 37 -5.31 -3.46 8.17
N ILE A 38 -4.13 -2.93 8.46
CA ILE A 38 -3.06 -2.82 7.46
C ILE A 38 -2.35 -4.17 7.39
N VAL A 39 -2.23 -4.71 6.17
CA VAL A 39 -1.52 -5.97 5.91
C VAL A 39 -0.49 -5.75 4.81
N ILE A 40 0.74 -6.22 5.03
CA ILE A 40 1.86 -6.01 4.11
C ILE A 40 1.97 -7.22 3.18
N PRO A 41 1.87 -7.06 1.86
CA PRO A 41 2.16 -8.15 0.93
C PRO A 41 3.59 -8.67 1.11
N ASN A 42 3.77 -9.99 1.15
CA ASN A 42 5.09 -10.60 1.22
C ASN A 42 6.03 -10.10 0.09
N ILE A 43 5.50 -9.97 -1.13
CA ILE A 43 6.24 -9.50 -2.30
C ILE A 43 6.69 -8.03 -2.20
N VAL A 44 5.98 -7.20 -1.40
CA VAL A 44 6.37 -5.79 -1.15
C VAL A 44 7.59 -5.73 -0.22
N LEU A 45 7.69 -6.64 0.75
CA LEU A 45 8.89 -6.76 1.60
C LEU A 45 10.11 -7.19 0.77
N ASP A 46 9.93 -8.14 -0.14
CA ASP A 46 10.99 -8.58 -1.05
C ASP A 46 11.46 -7.43 -1.96
N GLU A 47 10.53 -6.62 -2.47
CA GLU A 47 10.83 -5.44 -3.27
C GLU A 47 11.62 -4.40 -2.46
N LEU A 48 11.19 -4.08 -1.24
CA LEU A 48 11.91 -3.17 -0.34
C LEU A 48 13.35 -3.64 -0.08
N ASN A 49 13.57 -4.96 0.08
CA ASN A 49 14.91 -5.53 0.23
C ASN A 49 15.78 -5.33 -1.01
N VAL A 50 15.20 -5.43 -2.21
CA VAL A 50 15.90 -5.15 -3.47
C VAL A 50 16.24 -3.66 -3.61
N ILE A 51 15.30 -2.78 -3.28
CA ILE A 51 15.51 -1.33 -3.35
C ILE A 51 16.60 -0.91 -2.34
N GLU A 52 16.57 -1.43 -1.11
CA GLU A 52 17.55 -1.10 -0.07
C GLU A 52 19.00 -1.36 -0.53
N ARG A 53 19.24 -2.50 -1.20
CA ARG A 53 20.57 -2.86 -1.72
C ARG A 53 21.12 -1.88 -2.75
N LYS A 54 20.25 -1.15 -3.45
CA LYS A 54 20.60 -0.22 -4.52
C LYS A 54 20.56 1.24 -4.09
N ALA A 55 19.77 1.55 -3.06
CA ALA A 55 19.51 2.91 -2.61
C ALA A 55 20.72 3.55 -1.89
N LYS A 56 20.83 4.87 -1.96
CA LYS A 56 21.88 5.66 -1.30
C LYS A 56 21.29 6.95 -0.71
N GLY A 57 21.98 7.53 0.27
CA GLY A 57 21.62 8.83 0.82
C GLY A 57 20.18 8.88 1.35
N LYS A 58 19.40 9.88 0.90
CA LYS A 58 18.01 10.09 1.34
C LYS A 58 17.08 8.92 0.97
N ASP A 59 17.29 8.30 -0.18
CA ASP A 59 16.46 7.17 -0.62
C ASP A 59 16.65 5.95 0.28
N LEU A 60 17.89 5.69 0.71
CA LEU A 60 18.18 4.61 1.65
C LEU A 60 17.47 4.85 3.01
N MET A 61 17.45 6.10 3.47
CA MET A 61 16.73 6.45 4.70
C MET A 61 15.22 6.23 4.55
N ALA A 62 14.64 6.60 3.41
CA ALA A 62 13.22 6.37 3.14
C ALA A 62 12.86 4.88 3.10
N VAL A 63 13.69 4.04 2.48
CA VAL A 63 13.49 2.58 2.43
C VAL A 63 13.59 1.95 3.83
N ARG A 64 14.55 2.38 4.64
CA ARG A 64 14.69 1.90 6.03
C ARG A 64 13.49 2.29 6.89
N MET A 65 12.97 3.51 6.71
CA MET A 65 11.72 3.93 7.37
C MET A 65 10.54 3.07 6.91
N ALA A 66 10.41 2.80 5.62
CA ALA A 66 9.36 1.95 5.07
C ALA A 66 9.41 0.53 5.66
N LYS A 67 10.60 -0.09 5.74
CA LYS A 67 10.77 -1.43 6.35
C LYS A 67 10.38 -1.43 7.83
N LYS A 68 10.86 -0.46 8.61
CA LYS A 68 10.52 -0.33 10.04
C LYS A 68 9.02 -0.10 10.26
N LEU A 69 8.36 0.61 9.33
CA LEU A 69 6.92 0.79 9.36
C LEU A 69 6.19 -0.53 9.06
N ALA A 70 6.63 -1.26 8.02
CA ALA A 70 6.05 -2.53 7.62
C ALA A 70 6.12 -3.61 8.72
N GLU A 71 7.19 -3.63 9.51
CA GLU A 71 7.37 -4.54 10.66
C GLU A 71 6.27 -4.43 11.74
N ARG A 72 5.48 -3.35 11.73
CA ARG A 72 4.39 -3.13 12.69
C ARG A 72 3.10 -3.88 12.34
N PHE A 73 3.05 -4.50 11.16
CA PHE A 73 1.81 -5.03 10.58
C PHE A 73 1.99 -6.49 10.17
N ASN A 74 0.86 -7.20 10.08
CA ASN A 74 0.88 -8.60 9.66
C ASN A 74 1.25 -8.71 8.18
N VAL A 75 2.03 -9.74 7.86
CA VAL A 75 2.39 -10.07 6.49
C VAL A 75 1.31 -11.00 5.92
N ILE A 76 0.89 -10.74 4.69
CA ILE A 76 -0.02 -11.60 3.94
C ILE A 76 0.68 -12.15 2.70
N GLU A 77 0.57 -13.46 2.51
CA GLU A 77 1.12 -14.13 1.33
C GLU A 77 0.14 -13.97 0.17
N ILE A 78 0.56 -13.25 -0.88
CA ILE A 78 -0.28 -12.98 -2.06
C ILE A 78 0.32 -13.52 -3.36
N GLY A 79 1.59 -13.95 -3.32
CA GLY A 79 2.30 -14.50 -4.47
C GLY A 79 3.81 -14.55 -4.26
N LYS A 80 4.57 -14.57 -5.36
CA LYS A 80 6.04 -14.70 -5.32
C LYS A 80 6.70 -13.53 -6.03
N PHE A 81 7.71 -12.96 -5.39
CA PHE A 81 8.46 -11.84 -5.94
C PHE A 81 9.19 -12.25 -7.23
N GLY A 82 9.01 -11.47 -8.30
CA GLY A 82 9.62 -11.72 -9.61
C GLY A 82 8.86 -12.68 -10.53
N GLU A 83 7.81 -13.38 -10.05
CA GLU A 83 6.97 -14.23 -10.90
C GLU A 83 6.09 -13.39 -11.85
N LYS A 84 5.58 -12.27 -11.33
CA LYS A 84 4.79 -11.26 -12.06
C LYS A 84 5.11 -9.88 -11.49
N PRO A 85 4.78 -8.79 -12.22
CA PRO A 85 4.84 -7.43 -11.65
C PRO A 85 4.10 -7.35 -10.30
N THR A 86 4.69 -6.68 -9.30
CA THR A 86 4.10 -6.52 -7.96
C THR A 86 2.67 -5.98 -8.03
N ASP A 87 2.46 -4.95 -8.85
CA ASP A 87 1.15 -4.33 -9.07
C ASP A 87 0.10 -5.31 -9.60
N GLU A 88 0.50 -6.26 -10.46
CA GLU A 88 -0.40 -7.27 -11.01
C GLU A 88 -0.82 -8.26 -9.92
N GLN A 89 0.10 -8.69 -9.07
CA GLN A 89 -0.20 -9.60 -7.96
C GLN A 89 -1.09 -8.92 -6.91
N ILE A 90 -0.85 -7.64 -6.59
CA ILE A 90 -1.72 -6.85 -5.70
C ILE A 90 -3.12 -6.70 -6.31
N PHE A 91 -3.21 -6.41 -7.62
CA PHE A 91 -4.48 -6.33 -8.31
C PHE A 91 -5.26 -7.66 -8.27
N GLU A 92 -4.60 -8.78 -8.60
CA GLU A 92 -5.21 -10.11 -8.54
C GLU A 92 -5.69 -10.46 -7.13
N PHE A 93 -4.89 -10.13 -6.11
CA PHE A 93 -5.28 -10.30 -4.70
C PHE A 93 -6.53 -9.49 -4.38
N ALA A 94 -6.55 -8.20 -4.74
CA ALA A 94 -7.66 -7.31 -4.45
C ALA A 94 -8.95 -7.71 -5.18
N VAL A 95 -8.85 -8.27 -6.39
CA VAL A 95 -10.01 -8.78 -7.14
C VAL A 95 -10.59 -10.06 -6.53
N LYS A 96 -9.73 -10.94 -5.98
CA LYS A 96 -10.15 -12.23 -5.40
C LYS A 96 -10.73 -12.10 -3.99
N ASN A 97 -10.47 -10.99 -3.31
CA ASN A 97 -10.85 -10.78 -1.92
C ASN A 97 -11.87 -9.65 -1.78
N SER A 98 -12.86 -9.85 -0.90
CA SER A 98 -13.76 -8.77 -0.53
C SER A 98 -13.12 -7.84 0.50
N ASN A 99 -13.53 -6.57 0.51
CA ASN A 99 -13.13 -5.54 1.49
C ASN A 99 -11.64 -5.19 1.45
N VAL A 100 -11.07 -5.08 0.26
CA VAL A 100 -9.69 -4.64 0.09
C VAL A 100 -9.68 -3.17 -0.31
N VAL A 101 -8.87 -2.38 0.38
CA VAL A 101 -8.44 -1.05 -0.05
C VAL A 101 -6.98 -1.18 -0.46
N VAL A 102 -6.65 -0.78 -1.69
CA VAL A 102 -5.25 -0.75 -2.13
C VAL A 102 -4.70 0.66 -1.94
N CYS A 103 -3.50 0.78 -1.38
CA CYS A 103 -2.82 2.06 -1.27
C CYS A 103 -1.72 2.15 -2.34
N THR A 104 -1.93 3.01 -3.34
CA THR A 104 -0.99 3.16 -4.46
C THR A 104 -1.09 4.55 -5.08
N ASN A 105 0.04 5.05 -5.56
CA ASN A 105 0.12 6.25 -6.38
C ASN A 105 0.29 5.95 -7.88
N ASP A 106 0.38 4.67 -8.27
CA ASP A 106 0.51 4.30 -9.68
C ASP A 106 -0.81 4.53 -10.43
N LYS A 107 -0.72 5.26 -11.56
CA LYS A 107 -1.90 5.67 -12.32
C LYS A 107 -2.59 4.50 -13.02
N LEU A 108 -1.81 3.51 -13.48
CA LEU A 108 -2.34 2.36 -14.21
C LEU A 108 -3.01 1.38 -13.25
N LEU A 109 -2.37 1.07 -12.13
CA LEU A 109 -2.93 0.22 -11.08
C LEU A 109 -4.21 0.85 -10.51
N LYS A 110 -4.18 2.14 -10.16
CA LYS A 110 -5.37 2.87 -9.70
C LYS A 110 -6.53 2.79 -10.69
N LYS A 111 -6.26 2.97 -11.99
CA LYS A 111 -7.28 2.85 -13.04
C LYS A 111 -7.88 1.43 -13.07
N LYS A 112 -7.05 0.39 -13.07
CA LYS A 112 -7.49 -1.02 -13.09
C LYS A 112 -8.34 -1.38 -11.88
N LEU A 113 -7.92 -0.96 -10.68
CA LEU A 113 -8.65 -1.21 -9.42
C LEU A 113 -10.03 -0.55 -9.45
N ARG A 114 -10.09 0.70 -9.91
CA ARG A 114 -11.35 1.43 -10.06
C ARG A 114 -12.31 0.76 -11.05
N GLU A 115 -11.81 0.27 -12.18
CA GLU A 115 -12.63 -0.47 -13.16
C GLU A 115 -13.23 -1.76 -12.57
N ARG A 116 -12.67 -2.25 -11.44
CA ARG A 116 -13.19 -3.39 -10.68
C ARG A 116 -13.96 -2.99 -9.41
N GLY A 117 -14.22 -1.70 -9.19
CA GLY A 117 -14.93 -1.19 -8.01
C GLY A 117 -14.12 -1.32 -6.71
N ILE A 118 -12.80 -1.52 -6.79
CA ILE A 118 -11.93 -1.65 -5.62
C ILE A 118 -11.51 -0.25 -5.17
N PRO A 119 -11.74 0.13 -3.90
CA PRO A 119 -11.33 1.42 -3.37
C PRO A 119 -9.81 1.56 -3.29
N VAL A 120 -9.35 2.78 -3.54
CA VAL A 120 -7.92 3.12 -3.60
C VAL A 120 -7.63 4.32 -2.71
N VAL A 121 -6.60 4.20 -1.87
CA VAL A 121 -6.02 5.35 -1.16
C VAL A 121 -4.72 5.77 -1.83
N TYR A 122 -4.52 7.07 -2.02
CA TYR A 122 -3.34 7.61 -2.70
C TYR A 122 -2.90 8.94 -2.11
N LEU A 123 -1.61 9.26 -2.24
CA LEU A 123 -1.08 10.57 -1.84
C LEU A 123 -1.45 11.64 -2.86
N ARG A 124 -2.07 12.72 -2.40
CA ARG A 124 -2.34 13.92 -3.18
C ARG A 124 -1.50 15.10 -2.70
N GLN A 125 -1.04 15.89 -3.67
CA GLN A 125 -0.23 17.11 -3.45
C GLN A 125 1.02 16.88 -2.58
N LYS A 126 1.50 15.64 -2.46
CA LYS A 126 2.60 15.22 -1.60
C LYS A 126 2.39 15.56 -0.11
N LYS A 127 1.13 15.68 0.34
CA LYS A 127 0.80 16.15 1.70
C LYS A 127 -0.29 15.36 2.40
N ILE A 128 -1.33 14.97 1.68
CA ILE A 128 -2.53 14.35 2.26
C ILE A 128 -2.91 13.08 1.51
N LEU A 129 -3.52 12.12 2.19
CA LEU A 129 -4.16 10.99 1.54
C LEU A 129 -5.58 11.34 1.10
N GLU A 130 -6.01 10.74 0.00
CA GLU A 130 -7.40 10.74 -0.44
C GLU A 130 -7.84 9.31 -0.75
N LEU A 131 -9.13 9.07 -0.50
CA LEU A 131 -9.83 7.84 -0.87
C LEU A 131 -10.59 8.07 -2.19
N GLU A 132 -10.45 7.16 -3.14
CA GLU A 132 -11.30 7.05 -4.33
C GLU A 132 -11.99 5.69 -4.32
N GLY A 133 -13.33 5.68 -4.33
CA GLY A 133 -14.15 4.48 -4.22
C GLY A 133 -15.12 4.57 -3.04
N MET A 134 -15.98 3.56 -2.91
CA MET A 134 -16.96 3.46 -1.81
C MET A 134 -16.53 2.38 -0.83
N LEU A 135 -16.78 2.64 0.46
CA LEU A 135 -16.60 1.69 1.55
C LEU A 135 -17.98 1.47 2.18
N GLU A 136 -18.39 0.21 2.28
CA GLU A 136 -19.65 -0.24 2.88
C GLU A 136 -19.39 -1.02 4.19
#